data_AF-A0AAV5GR67-F1
#
_entry.id   AF-A0AAV5GR67-F1
#
_cell.length_a   1.000
_cell.length_b   1.000
_cell.length_c   1.000
_cell.angle_alpha   90.00
_cell.angle_beta   90.00
_cell.angle_gamma   90.00
#
_symmetry.space_group_name_H-M   'P 1'
#
loop_
_entity.id
_entity.type
_entity.pdbx_description
1 polymer ?
#
loop_
_entity_poly.entity_id
_entity_poly.type
_entity_poly.pdbx_seq_one_letter_code
_entity_poly.pdbx_strand_id
1 'polypeptide(L)'
;MAPAPQLAQQDLHDALRTRMLQSGHYSTILDALRTKLEASGWEDQVRDLAREKARGQDPPNLQALVQDLEPTALGMIPAEARAEIEAMVRAFVEKSTE
;
A
#
# COMPACT_ATOMS: atom_id res chain seq x y z
N MET A 1 -17.64 -28.89 15.26
CA MET A 1 -16.56 -28.06 14.67
C MET A 1 -17.09 -26.65 14.55
N ALA A 2 -16.67 -25.73 15.42
CA ALA A 2 -16.99 -24.32 15.27
C ALA A 2 -16.04 -23.71 14.23
N PRO A 3 -16.49 -23.15 13.10
CA PRO A 3 -15.64 -22.32 12.26
C PRO A 3 -15.34 -21.02 13.04
N ALA A 4 -14.17 -20.99 13.69
CA ALA A 4 -13.00 -20.20 13.31
C ALA A 4 -13.24 -18.67 13.40
N PRO A 5 -12.90 -18.01 14.53
CA PRO A 5 -12.93 -16.55 14.68
C PRO A 5 -12.16 -15.77 13.59
N GLN A 6 -11.32 -16.45 12.81
CA GLN A 6 -10.60 -15.91 11.64
C GLN A 6 -11.51 -15.53 10.47
N LEU A 7 -12.70 -16.14 10.32
CA LEU A 7 -13.68 -15.73 9.31
C LEU A 7 -14.34 -14.41 9.72
N ALA A 8 -14.78 -14.30 10.97
CA ALA A 8 -15.36 -13.06 11.50
C ALA A 8 -14.38 -11.86 11.44
N GLN A 9 -13.08 -12.11 11.62
CA GLN A 9 -12.04 -11.09 11.51
C GLN A 9 -11.79 -10.65 10.05
N GLN A 10 -11.92 -11.56 9.08
CA GLN A 10 -11.85 -11.24 7.65
C GLN A 10 -13.09 -10.45 7.20
N ASP A 11 -14.29 -10.87 7.62
CA ASP A 11 -15.53 -10.14 7.37
C ASP A 11 -15.49 -8.72 7.94
N LEU A 12 -14.94 -8.53 9.15
CA LEU A 12 -14.77 -7.20 9.72
C LEU A 12 -13.80 -6.34 8.91
N HIS A 13 -12.67 -6.90 8.48
CA HIS A 13 -11.69 -6.18 7.67
C HIS A 13 -12.28 -5.77 6.31
N ASP A 14 -13.04 -6.66 5.67
CA ASP A 14 -13.68 -6.39 4.39
C ASP A 14 -14.81 -5.36 4.51
N ALA A 15 -15.58 -5.42 5.59
CA ALA A 15 -16.61 -4.42 5.92
C ALA A 15 -16.01 -3.04 6.17
N LEU A 16 -14.91 -2.95 6.95
CA LEU A 16 -14.17 -1.70 7.17
C LEU A 16 -13.61 -1.16 5.86
N ARG A 17 -13.01 -2.02 5.03
CA ARG A 17 -12.49 -1.63 3.72
C ARG A 17 -13.59 -1.08 2.82
N THR A 18 -14.72 -1.77 2.75
CA THR A 18 -15.89 -1.35 1.97
C THR A 18 -16.43 -0.02 2.47
N ARG A 19 -16.52 0.19 3.78
CA ARG A 19 -16.92 1.47 4.38
C ARG A 19 -15.92 2.59 4.07
N MET A 20 -14.62 2.28 4.07
CA MET A 20 -13.56 3.24 3.74
C MET A 20 -13.62 3.68 2.27
N LEU A 21 -13.94 2.73 1.38
CA LEU A 21 -14.19 2.99 -0.04
C LEU A 21 -15.45 3.84 -0.25
N GLN A 22 -16.58 3.46 0.37
CA GLN A 22 -17.86 4.15 0.22
C GLN A 22 -17.84 5.58 0.80
N SER A 23 -17.09 5.80 1.89
CA SER A 23 -16.96 7.12 2.53
C SER A 23 -15.96 8.05 1.84
N GLY A 24 -15.28 7.58 0.79
CA GLY A 24 -14.24 8.34 0.08
C GLY A 24 -12.94 8.53 0.87
N HIS A 25 -12.86 8.10 2.13
CA HIS A 25 -11.63 8.17 2.94
C HIS A 25 -10.50 7.37 2.33
N TYR A 26 -10.81 6.24 1.68
CA TYR A 26 -9.80 5.44 0.97
C TYR A 26 -9.09 6.26 -0.09
N SER A 27 -9.83 7.03 -0.89
CA SER A 27 -9.27 7.91 -1.92
C SER A 27 -8.42 9.02 -1.31
N THR A 28 -8.86 9.63 -0.21
CA THR A 28 -8.09 10.66 0.51
C THR A 28 -6.77 10.13 1.06
N ILE A 29 -6.78 8.94 1.66
CA ILE A 29 -5.56 8.29 2.19
C ILE A 29 -4.61 7.95 1.04
N LEU A 30 -5.12 7.44 -0.08
CA LEU A 30 -4.34 7.15 -1.28
C LEU A 30 -3.71 8.40 -1.89
N ASP A 31 -4.47 9.49 -1.97
CA ASP A 31 -3.98 10.75 -2.52
C ASP A 31 -2.89 11.37 -1.63
N ALA A 32 -3.07 11.32 -0.31
CA ALA A 32 -2.05 11.72 0.65
C ALA A 32 -0.78 10.87 0.52
N LEU A 33 -0.92 9.55 0.42
CA LEU A 33 0.21 8.64 0.22
C LEU A 33 0.93 8.96 -1.08
N ARG A 34 0.20 9.11 -2.18
CA ARG A 34 0.77 9.43 -3.49
C ARG A 34 1.53 10.75 -3.44
N THR A 35 0.94 11.80 -2.89
CA THR A 35 1.57 13.12 -2.75
C THR A 35 2.90 13.04 -1.97
N LYS A 36 2.95 12.22 -0.92
CA LYS A 36 4.18 12.02 -0.13
C LYS A 36 5.23 11.19 -0.87
N LEU A 37 4.82 10.16 -1.61
CA LEU A 37 5.73 9.36 -2.43
C LEU A 37 6.31 10.21 -3.57
N GLU A 38 5.49 11.05 -4.20
CA GLU A 38 5.94 12.01 -5.22
C GLU A 38 6.90 13.05 -4.60
N ALA A 39 6.54 13.66 -3.47
CA ALA A 39 7.37 14.68 -2.81
C ALA A 39 8.71 14.13 -2.27
N SER A 40 8.78 12.84 -1.92
CA SER A 40 10.01 12.16 -1.50
C SER A 40 10.86 11.65 -2.65
N GLY A 41 10.39 11.80 -3.90
CA GLY A 41 11.06 11.27 -5.09
C GLY A 41 11.08 9.73 -5.12
N TRP A 42 10.19 9.08 -4.37
CA TRP A 42 10.13 7.61 -4.33
C TRP A 42 9.76 7.03 -5.70
N GLU A 43 8.81 7.65 -6.40
CA GLU A 43 8.37 7.17 -7.72
C GLU A 43 9.52 7.20 -8.74
N ASP A 44 10.30 8.28 -8.77
CA ASP A 44 11.48 8.39 -9.62
C ASP A 44 12.52 7.31 -9.29
N GLN A 45 12.83 7.11 -8.01
CA GLN A 45 13.82 6.11 -7.59
C GLN A 45 13.39 4.68 -7.93
N VAL A 46 12.12 4.33 -7.70
CA VAL A 46 11.58 3.00 -8.07
C VAL A 46 11.62 2.79 -9.57
N ARG A 47 11.28 3.83 -10.36
CA ARG A 47 11.33 3.78 -11.82
C ARG A 47 12.75 3.60 -12.34
N ASP A 48 13.73 4.27 -11.75
CA ASP A 48 15.13 4.12 -12.14
C ASP A 48 15.67 2.73 -11.78
N LEU A 49 15.31 2.20 -10.61
CA LEU A 49 15.64 0.83 -10.22
C LEU A 49 15.00 -0.21 -11.15
N ALA A 50 13.74 0.00 -11.55
CA ALA A 50 13.05 -0.85 -12.51
C ALA A 50 13.76 -0.86 -13.86
N ARG A 51 14.21 0.30 -14.35
CA ARG A 51 14.97 0.42 -15.60
C ARG A 51 16.32 -0.27 -15.52
N GLU A 52 17.02 -0.15 -14.39
CA GLU A 52 18.31 -0.82 -14.19
C GLU A 52 18.15 -2.34 -14.20
N LYS A 53 17.18 -2.87 -13.44
CA LYS A 53 16.87 -4.31 -13.43
C LYS A 53 16.40 -4.83 -14.78
N ALA A 54 15.56 -4.08 -15.49
CA ALA A 54 15.09 -4.45 -16.83
C ALA A 54 16.23 -4.53 -17.86
N ARG A 55 17.26 -3.67 -17.75
CA ARG A 55 18.46 -3.73 -18.61
C ARG A 55 19.30 -4.99 -18.37
N GLY A 56 19.23 -5.56 -17.17
CA GLY A 56 19.92 -6.80 -16.80
C GLY A 56 19.15 -8.07 -17.14
N GLN A 57 17.87 -7.97 -17.54
CA GLN A 57 17.05 -9.13 -17.91
C GLN A 57 17.13 -9.41 -19.41
N ASP A 58 17.65 -10.58 -19.77
CA ASP A 58 17.54 -11.15 -21.11
C ASP A 58 16.97 -12.58 -20.98
N PRO A 59 15.69 -12.83 -21.36
CA PRO A 59 14.70 -11.91 -21.94
C PRO A 59 13.97 -11.04 -20.88
N PRO A 60 13.45 -9.85 -21.27
CA PRO A 60 12.71 -8.98 -20.37
C PRO A 60 11.37 -9.61 -19.94
N ASN A 61 11.14 -9.70 -18.63
CA ASN A 61 9.90 -10.22 -18.06
C ASN A 61 9.35 -9.28 -16.98
N LEU A 62 8.23 -8.64 -17.29
CA LEU A 62 7.59 -7.67 -16.42
C LEU A 62 7.12 -8.28 -15.08
N GLN A 63 6.55 -9.48 -15.10
CA GLN A 63 6.07 -10.14 -13.89
C GLN A 63 7.22 -10.42 -12.92
N ALA A 64 8.33 -10.94 -13.44
CA ALA A 64 9.53 -11.21 -12.65
C ALA A 64 10.16 -9.90 -12.14
N LEU A 65 10.17 -8.86 -12.97
CA LEU A 65 10.67 -7.53 -12.58
C LEU A 65 9.85 -6.94 -11.43
N VAL A 66 8.52 -7.00 -11.49
CA VAL A 66 7.66 -6.50 -10.41
C VAL A 66 7.88 -7.30 -9.14
N GLN A 67 7.90 -8.63 -9.21
CA GLN A 67 8.11 -9.47 -8.01
C GLN A 67 9.44 -9.23 -7.30
N ASP A 68 10.48 -8.90 -8.07
CA ASP A 68 11.81 -8.61 -7.55
C ASP A 68 11.97 -7.15 -7.10
N LEU A 69 11.26 -6.22 -7.74
CA LEU A 69 11.27 -4.79 -7.41
C LEU A 69 10.40 -4.46 -6.19
N GLU A 70 9.23 -5.10 -6.06
CA GLU A 70 8.21 -4.82 -5.03
C GLU A 70 8.77 -4.80 -3.60
N PRO A 71 9.54 -5.79 -3.11
CA PRO A 71 10.10 -5.74 -1.75
C PRO A 71 11.07 -4.57 -1.56
N THR A 72 11.82 -4.21 -2.59
CA THR A 72 12.74 -3.07 -2.54
C THR A 72 11.97 -1.76 -2.53
N ALA A 73 10.96 -1.63 -3.40
CA ALA A 73 10.09 -0.46 -3.47
C ALA A 73 9.36 -0.23 -2.13
N LEU A 74 8.85 -1.28 -1.50
CA LEU A 74 8.23 -1.22 -0.17
C LEU A 74 9.22 -0.78 0.92
N GLY A 75 10.47 -1.24 0.85
CA GLY A 75 11.53 -0.83 1.78
C GLY A 75 12.03 0.61 1.57
N MET A 76 11.84 1.17 0.38
CA MET A 76 12.22 2.55 0.05
C MET A 76 11.17 3.58 0.51
N ILE A 77 9.99 3.14 0.95
CA ILE A 77 8.94 4.05 1.42
C ILE A 77 9.46 4.82 2.65
N PRO A 78 9.41 6.16 2.65
CA PRO A 78 9.82 6.95 3.80
C PRO A 78 9.03 6.57 5.06
N ALA A 79 9.73 6.37 6.18
CA ALA A 79 9.10 6.02 7.45
C ALA A 79 8.05 7.05 7.88
N GLU A 80 8.28 8.33 7.57
CA GLU A 80 7.37 9.43 7.85
C GLU A 80 6.06 9.34 7.06
N ALA A 81 6.15 8.99 5.76
CA ALA A 81 4.98 8.74 4.93
C ALA A 81 4.19 7.53 5.45
N ARG A 82 4.90 6.45 5.82
CA ARG A 82 4.26 5.24 6.38
C ARG A 82 3.51 5.53 7.69
N ALA A 83 4.15 6.25 8.61
CA ALA A 83 3.58 6.59 9.90
C ALA A 83 2.33 7.50 9.76
N GLU A 84 2.37 8.46 8.84
CA GLU A 84 1.23 9.35 8.60
C GLU A 84 0.02 8.59 8.04
N ILE A 85 0.22 7.70 7.07
CA ILE A 85 -0.84 6.86 6.53
C ILE A 85 -1.38 5.88 7.56
N GLU A 86 -0.51 5.27 8.37
CA GLU A 86 -0.95 4.42 9.48
C GLU A 86 -1.80 5.18 10.50
N ALA A 87 -1.46 6.44 10.80
CA ALA A 87 -2.26 7.30 11.67
C ALA A 87 -3.63 7.62 11.05
N MET A 88 -3.70 7.93 9.75
CA MET A 88 -4.97 8.18 9.05
C MET A 88 -5.88 6.95 9.04
N VAL A 89 -5.32 5.77 8.76
CA VAL A 89 -6.08 4.50 8.78
C VAL A 89 -6.56 4.20 10.19
N ARG A 90 -5.70 4.37 11.20
CA ARG A 90 -6.07 4.16 12.61
C ARG A 90 -7.23 5.07 13.03
N ALA A 91 -7.14 6.36 12.73
CA ALA A 91 -8.19 7.33 13.04
C ALA A 91 -9.52 6.99 12.35
N PHE A 92 -9.47 6.46 11.11
CA PHE A 92 -10.66 5.99 10.41
C PHE A 92 -11.29 4.76 11.09
N VAL A 93 -10.46 3.78 11.48
CA VAL A 93 -10.93 2.58 12.17
C VAL A 93 -11.57 2.96 13.50
N GLU A 94 -10.90 3.78 14.32
CA GLU A 94 -11.44 4.26 15.61
C GLU A 94 -12.81 4.92 15.42
N LYS A 95 -12.92 5.86 14.48
CA LYS A 95 -14.19 6.54 14.15
C LYS A 95 -15.27 5.59 13.61
N SER A 96 -14.89 4.47 13.01
CA SER A 96 -15.84 3.48 12.49
C SER A 96 -16.31 2.49 13.55
N THR A 97 -15.62 2.42 14.70
CA THR A 97 -15.93 1.52 15.81
C THR A 97 -16.69 2.20 16.95
N GLU A 98 -16.74 3.54 16.98
CA GLU A 98 -17.68 4.35 17.77
C GLU A 98 -19.06 4.45 17.11
#